data_AF-A0A2S6QV54-F1
#
_entry.id   AF-A0A2S6QV54-F1
#
_cell.length_a   1.000
_cell.length_b   1.000
_cell.length_c   1.000
_cell.angle_alpha   90.00
_cell.angle_beta   90.00
_cell.angle_gamma   90.00
#
_symmetry.space_group_name_H-M   'P 1'
#
loop_
_entity.id
_entity.type
_entity.pdbx_description
1 polymer ?
#
loop_
_entity_poly.entity_id
_entity_poly.type
_entity_poly.pdbx_seq_one_letter_code
_entity_poly.pdbx_strand_id
1 'polypeptide(L)'
;MIRFFAHFLFLLAAWTLVVKFAFPVAFAWHEGSPLGTYVLWDFWWTIHLWLGWALIFWQRYTYAFAVSVSALEISIVTIKFTFFLADPSWTIWTTNWFINKLFVLACFVSILGYFCTKRRELRLH
;
A
#
# COMPACT_ATOMS: atom_id res chain seq x y z
N MET A 1 -9.77 12.69 -10.34
CA MET A 1 -9.46 11.28 -10.00
C MET A 1 -7.96 11.02 -9.82
N ILE A 2 -7.09 11.31 -10.81
CA ILE A 2 -5.64 11.06 -10.68
C ILE A 2 -5.02 11.72 -9.42
N ARG A 3 -5.31 13.01 -9.18
CA ARG A 3 -4.84 13.70 -7.97
C ARG A 3 -5.34 13.02 -6.69
N PHE A 4 -6.59 12.57 -6.64
CA PHE A 4 -7.14 11.86 -5.48
C PHE A 4 -6.32 10.58 -5.21
N PHE A 5 -6.07 9.77 -6.24
CA PHE A 5 -5.26 8.55 -6.08
C PHE A 5 -3.84 8.85 -5.61
N ALA A 6 -3.20 9.91 -6.12
CA ALA A 6 -1.87 10.30 -5.67
C ALA A 6 -1.83 10.65 -4.17
N HIS A 7 -2.76 11.47 -3.70
CA HIS A 7 -2.84 11.82 -2.27
C HIS A 7 -3.22 10.61 -1.42
N PHE A 8 -4.09 9.74 -1.92
CA PHE A 8 -4.45 8.53 -1.21
C PHE A 8 -3.26 7.56 -1.08
N LEU A 9 -2.40 7.45 -2.10
CA LEU A 9 -1.14 6.70 -2.02
C LEU A 9 -0.18 7.29 -0.98
N PHE A 10 -0.07 8.62 -0.88
CA PHE A 10 0.73 9.26 0.16
C PHE A 10 0.18 8.98 1.57
N LEU A 11 -1.15 9.04 1.73
CA LEU A 11 -1.79 8.67 2.99
C LEU A 11 -1.52 7.20 3.35
N LEU A 12 -1.62 6.28 2.38
CA LEU A 12 -1.33 4.86 2.59
C LEU A 12 0.14 4.61 2.93
N ALA A 13 1.07 5.33 2.31
CA ALA A 13 2.48 5.25 2.65
C ALA A 13 2.72 5.71 4.09
N ALA A 14 2.17 6.86 4.48
CA ALA A 14 2.24 7.36 5.85
C ALA A 14 1.59 6.39 6.86
N TRP A 15 0.42 5.85 6.54
CA TRP A 15 -0.27 4.87 7.38
C TRP A 15 0.53 3.56 7.51
N THR A 16 1.15 3.10 6.43
CA THR A 16 2.05 1.93 6.47
C THR A 16 3.23 2.19 7.40
N LEU A 17 3.81 3.39 7.38
CA LEU A 17 4.88 3.76 8.32
C LEU A 17 4.40 3.76 9.77
N VAL A 18 3.18 4.23 10.03
CA VAL A 18 2.57 4.19 11.37
C VAL A 18 2.41 2.75 11.85
N VAL A 19 1.80 1.88 11.04
CA VAL A 19 1.51 0.49 11.41
C VAL A 19 2.78 -0.34 11.58
N LYS A 20 3.82 -0.10 10.76
CA LYS A 20 5.02 -0.94 10.71
C LYS A 20 6.20 -0.45 11.55
N PHE A 21 6.23 0.84 11.87
CA PHE A 21 7.34 1.45 12.61
C PHE A 21 6.84 2.22 13.83
N ALA A 22 6.01 3.25 13.65
CA ALA A 22 5.68 4.15 14.77
C ALA A 22 4.94 3.41 15.91
N PHE A 23 3.92 2.63 15.57
CA PHE A 23 3.14 1.87 16.56
C PHE A 23 3.99 0.76 17.22
N PRO A 24 4.70 -0.11 16.47
CA PRO A 24 5.63 -1.08 17.06
C PRO A 24 6.70 -0.50 17.98
N VAL A 25 7.31 0.63 17.60
CA VAL A 25 8.34 1.30 18.41
C VAL A 25 7.74 1.86 19.70
N ALA A 26 6.57 2.51 19.61
CA ALA A 26 5.87 3.03 20.80
C ALA A 26 5.46 1.90 21.75
N PHE A 27 5.00 0.78 21.20
CA PHE A 27 4.63 -0.41 21.98
C PHE A 27 5.86 -1.04 22.65
N ALA A 28 6.96 -1.25 21.91
CA ALA A 28 8.20 -1.78 22.46
C ALA A 28 8.76 -0.90 23.60
N TRP A 29 8.72 0.43 23.42
CA TRP A 29 9.10 1.39 24.44
C TRP A 29 8.27 1.21 25.72
N HIS A 30 6.95 1.09 25.59
CA HIS A 30 6.07 0.88 26.73
C HIS A 30 6.39 -0.44 27.46
N GLU A 31 6.65 -1.52 26.72
CA GLU A 31 6.95 -2.83 27.32
C GLU A 31 8.38 -2.93 27.88
N GLY A 32 9.23 -1.93 27.68
CA GLY A 32 10.65 -1.98 28.07
C GLY A 32 11.48 -2.94 27.21
N SER A 33 10.95 -3.35 26.06
CA SER A 33 11.62 -4.21 25.08
C SER A 33 12.53 -3.40 24.15
N PRO A 34 13.52 -4.03 23.49
CA PRO A 34 14.29 -3.36 22.43
C PRO A 34 13.37 -2.77 21.35
N LEU A 35 13.64 -1.54 20.90
CA LEU A 35 12.74 -0.80 20.00
C LEU A 35 12.48 -1.49 18.65
N GLY A 36 13.41 -2.33 18.20
CA GLY A 36 13.30 -3.07 16.94
C GLY A 36 12.49 -4.36 17.01
N THR A 37 12.07 -4.81 18.21
CA THR A 37 11.50 -6.16 18.42
C THR A 37 10.26 -6.42 17.56
N TYR A 38 9.37 -5.44 17.44
CA TYR A 38 8.09 -5.59 16.74
C TYR A 38 8.09 -4.92 15.35
N VAL A 39 9.23 -4.38 14.90
CA VAL A 39 9.30 -3.64 13.63
C VAL A 39 9.17 -4.61 12.46
N LEU A 40 8.15 -4.37 11.63
CA LEU A 40 7.91 -5.15 10.42
C LEU A 40 8.60 -4.47 9.25
N TRP A 41 9.84 -4.88 8.96
CA TRP A 41 10.62 -4.33 7.86
C TRP A 41 9.94 -4.53 6.50
N ASP A 42 9.55 -3.42 5.89
CA ASP A 42 8.98 -3.37 4.55
C ASP A 42 9.26 -2.00 3.94
N PHE A 43 9.65 -2.02 2.68
CA PHE A 43 9.97 -0.81 1.91
C PHE A 43 8.93 -0.51 0.83
N TRP A 44 7.84 -1.29 0.76
CA TRP A 44 6.85 -1.14 -0.29
C TRP A 44 6.13 0.23 -0.28
N TRP A 45 6.10 0.91 0.87
CA TRP A 45 5.61 2.28 0.98
C TRP A 45 6.39 3.26 0.08
N THR A 46 7.65 2.98 -0.26
CA THR A 46 8.44 3.80 -1.20
C THR A 46 7.89 3.75 -2.63
N ILE A 47 7.39 2.58 -3.06
CA ILE A 47 6.73 2.41 -4.36
C ILE A 47 5.42 3.19 -4.40
N HIS A 48 4.67 3.25 -3.29
CA HIS A 48 3.48 4.11 -3.20
C HIS A 48 3.83 5.59 -3.35
N LEU A 49 4.89 6.05 -2.69
CA LEU A 49 5.36 7.43 -2.84
C LEU A 49 5.78 7.73 -4.28
N TRP A 50 6.54 6.82 -4.91
CA TRP A 50 6.97 7.00 -6.29
C TRP A 50 5.78 7.00 -7.26
N LEU A 51 4.84 6.08 -7.12
CA LEU A 51 3.63 6.07 -7.93
C LEU A 51 2.78 7.33 -7.72
N GLY A 52 2.59 7.75 -6.47
CA GLY A 52 1.88 8.99 -6.15
C GLY A 52 2.54 10.21 -6.79
N TRP A 53 3.86 10.31 -6.73
CA TRP A 53 4.63 11.35 -7.40
C TRP A 53 4.48 11.30 -8.93
N ALA A 54 4.59 10.11 -9.53
CA ALA A 54 4.46 9.92 -10.98
C ALA A 54 3.04 10.23 -11.48
N LEU A 55 2.01 10.07 -10.64
CA LEU A 55 0.63 10.48 -10.95
C LEU A 55 0.43 11.99 -10.88
N ILE A 56 1.17 12.71 -10.03
CA ILE A 56 1.12 14.18 -9.96
C ILE A 56 1.91 14.79 -11.12
N PHE A 57 3.15 14.34 -11.30
CA PHE A 57 4.06 14.80 -12.34
C PHE A 57 4.10 13.78 -13.46
N TRP A 58 3.02 13.73 -14.24
CA TRP A 58 2.82 12.73 -15.30
C TRP A 58 4.09 12.53 -16.15
N GLN A 59 4.59 11.30 -16.18
CA GLN A 59 5.73 10.86 -16.98
C GLN A 59 5.23 9.90 -18.08
N ARG A 60 6.03 9.75 -19.15
CA ARG A 60 5.70 8.83 -20.26
C ARG A 60 5.47 7.38 -19.81
N TYR A 61 6.10 6.98 -18.70
CA TYR A 61 5.96 5.63 -18.14
C TYR A 61 4.84 5.52 -17.10
N THR A 62 4.19 6.63 -16.67
CA THR A 62 3.22 6.64 -15.57
C THR A 62 2.06 5.68 -15.83
N TYR A 63 1.54 5.62 -17.06
CA TYR A 63 0.47 4.68 -17.39
C TYR A 63 0.89 3.22 -17.16
N ALA A 64 2.00 2.81 -17.77
CA ALA A 64 2.49 1.43 -17.67
C ALA A 64 2.84 1.11 -16.21
N PHE A 65 3.51 2.02 -15.52
CA PHE A 65 3.89 1.89 -14.12
C PHE A 65 2.67 1.76 -13.19
N ALA A 66 1.66 2.61 -13.34
CA ALA A 66 0.43 2.53 -12.54
C ALA A 66 -0.29 1.20 -12.73
N VAL A 67 -0.42 0.72 -13.98
CA VAL A 67 -1.06 -0.56 -14.27
C VAL A 67 -0.24 -1.72 -13.70
N SER A 68 1.07 -1.74 -13.94
CA SER A 68 1.97 -2.80 -13.47
C SER A 68 2.02 -2.88 -11.95
N VAL A 69 2.21 -1.74 -11.26
CA VAL A 69 2.25 -1.69 -9.80
C VAL A 69 0.90 -2.11 -9.21
N SER A 70 -0.22 -1.65 -9.80
CA SER A 70 -1.55 -2.04 -9.32
C SER A 70 -1.80 -3.54 -9.46
N ALA A 71 -1.49 -4.12 -10.62
CA ALA A 71 -1.64 -5.56 -10.83
C ALA A 71 -0.76 -6.37 -9.87
N LEU A 72 0.47 -5.92 -9.64
CA LEU A 72 1.42 -6.57 -8.74
C LEU A 72 0.95 -6.50 -7.28
N GLU A 73 0.54 -5.33 -6.80
CA GLU A 73 0.03 -5.18 -5.43
C GLU A 73 -1.25 -5.99 -5.20
N ILE A 74 -2.22 -5.93 -6.12
CA ILE A 74 -3.43 -6.75 -6.02
C ILE A 74 -3.06 -8.23 -5.90
N SER A 75 -2.13 -8.71 -6.71
CA SER A 75 -1.68 -10.10 -6.68
C SER A 75 -1.02 -10.45 -5.34
N ILE A 76 -0.06 -9.65 -4.89
CA ILE A 76 0.67 -9.86 -3.63
C ILE A 76 -0.29 -9.85 -2.43
N VAL A 77 -1.18 -8.87 -2.35
CA VAL A 77 -2.11 -8.74 -1.23
C VAL A 77 -3.13 -9.88 -1.24
N THR A 78 -3.66 -10.25 -2.41
CA THR A 78 -4.61 -11.37 -2.52
C THR A 78 -3.97 -12.67 -2.06
N ILE A 79 -2.74 -12.97 -2.50
CA ILE A 79 -2.00 -14.16 -2.06
C ILE A 79 -1.78 -14.13 -0.53
N LYS A 80 -1.37 -12.99 0.02
CA LYS A 80 -1.20 -12.85 1.48
C LYS A 80 -2.50 -13.05 2.24
N PHE A 81 -3.62 -12.55 1.71
CA PHE A 81 -4.93 -12.77 2.30
C PHE A 81 -5.38 -14.22 2.22
N THR A 82 -5.14 -14.92 1.11
CA THR A 82 -5.49 -16.35 1.03
C THR A 82 -4.72 -17.18 2.06
N PHE A 83 -3.43 -16.88 2.28
CA PHE A 83 -2.65 -17.55 3.32
C PHE A 83 -3.12 -17.18 4.73
N PHE A 84 -3.41 -15.92 4.99
CA PHE A 84 -3.88 -15.48 6.32
C PHE A 84 -5.27 -16.03 6.66
N LEU A 85 -6.20 -16.07 5.70
CA LEU A 85 -7.56 -16.55 5.92
C LEU A 85 -7.65 -18.08 6.03
N ALA A 86 -6.62 -18.81 5.61
CA ALA A 86 -6.56 -20.27 5.78
C ALA A 86 -6.40 -20.67 7.25
N ASP A 87 -5.64 -19.89 8.03
CA ASP A 87 -5.46 -20.09 9.47
C ASP A 87 -5.26 -18.73 10.17
N PRO A 88 -6.36 -18.00 10.45
CA PRO A 88 -6.26 -16.62 10.92
C PRO A 88 -5.92 -16.55 12.40
N SER A 89 -4.84 -15.85 12.74
CA SER A 89 -4.56 -15.39 14.10
C SER A 89 -4.92 -13.92 14.25
N TRP A 90 -5.75 -13.58 15.23
CA TRP A 90 -6.22 -12.22 15.48
C TRP A 90 -5.52 -11.61 16.70
N THR A 91 -4.32 -11.11 16.47
CA THR A 91 -3.54 -10.32 17.43
C THR A 91 -3.61 -8.84 17.06
N ILE A 92 -3.11 -7.96 17.92
CA ILE A 92 -3.01 -6.54 17.60
C ILE A 92 -2.18 -6.29 16.33
N TRP A 93 -1.12 -7.08 16.11
CA TRP A 93 -0.23 -6.98 14.95
C TRP A 93 -0.91 -7.41 13.67
N THR A 94 -1.52 -8.60 13.67
CA THR A 94 -2.17 -9.16 12.49
C THR A 94 -3.46 -8.41 12.15
N THR A 95 -4.18 -7.89 13.14
CA THR A 95 -5.34 -7.02 12.91
C THR A 95 -4.94 -5.70 12.24
N ASN A 96 -3.93 -5.00 12.76
CA ASN A 96 -3.41 -3.77 12.14
C ASN A 96 -2.88 -4.03 10.73
N TRP A 97 -2.16 -5.14 10.54
CA TRP A 97 -1.69 -5.58 9.23
C TRP A 97 -2.84 -5.84 8.26
N PHE A 98 -3.88 -6.54 8.70
CA PHE A 98 -5.05 -6.89 7.88
C PHE A 98 -5.79 -5.63 7.43
N ILE A 99 -6.09 -4.73 8.36
CA ILE A 99 -6.75 -3.44 8.07
C ILE A 99 -5.91 -2.63 7.07
N ASN A 100 -4.59 -2.51 7.29
CA ASN A 100 -3.71 -1.82 6.34
C ASN A 100 -3.78 -2.44 4.94
N LYS A 101 -3.75 -3.77 4.85
CA LYS A 101 -3.81 -4.48 3.56
C LYS A 101 -5.16 -4.36 2.86
N LEU A 102 -6.26 -4.25 3.60
CA LEU A 102 -7.59 -3.97 3.03
C LEU A 102 -7.62 -2.61 2.31
N PHE A 103 -7.12 -1.56 2.97
CA PHE A 103 -7.07 -0.23 2.35
C PHE A 103 -6.14 -0.18 1.14
N VAL A 104 -4.98 -0.85 1.21
CA VAL A 104 -4.06 -0.98 0.07
C VAL A 104 -4.76 -1.68 -1.10
N LEU A 105 -5.44 -2.81 -0.86
CA LEU A 105 -6.15 -3.54 -1.91
C LEU A 105 -7.25 -2.70 -2.55
N ALA A 106 -8.09 -2.04 -1.74
CA ALA A 106 -9.16 -1.18 -2.23
C ALA A 106 -8.63 -0.02 -3.10
N CYS A 107 -7.51 0.58 -2.70
CA CYS A 107 -6.83 1.63 -3.47
C CYS A 107 -6.38 1.11 -4.84
N PHE A 108 -5.64 0.01 -4.88
CA PHE A 108 -5.08 -0.49 -6.13
C PHE A 108 -6.11 -1.09 -7.07
N VAL A 109 -7.18 -1.71 -6.56
CA VAL A 109 -8.32 -2.11 -7.38
C VAL A 109 -8.97 -0.88 -8.02
N SER A 110 -9.14 0.20 -7.27
CA SER A 110 -9.72 1.46 -7.77
C SER A 110 -8.83 2.14 -8.83
N ILE A 111 -7.51 2.17 -8.60
CA ILE A 111 -6.54 2.70 -9.57
C ILE A 111 -6.58 1.87 -10.86
N LEU A 112 -6.47 0.54 -10.74
CA LEU A 112 -6.46 -0.36 -11.91
C LEU A 112 -7.77 -0.24 -12.70
N GLY A 113 -8.92 -0.25 -12.01
CA GLY A 113 -10.22 -0.05 -12.61
C GLY A 113 -10.30 1.26 -13.39
N TYR A 114 -9.89 2.38 -12.78
CA TYR A 114 -9.87 3.69 -13.43
C TYR A 114 -8.97 3.72 -14.68
N PHE A 115 -7.75 3.20 -14.59
CA PHE A 115 -6.80 3.18 -15.71
C PHE A 115 -7.27 2.28 -16.86
N CYS A 116 -7.94 1.17 -16.55
CA CYS A 116 -8.55 0.29 -17.54
C CYS A 116 -9.73 0.97 -18.26
N THR A 117 -10.63 1.65 -17.53
CA THR A 117 -11.77 2.35 -18.13
C THR A 117 -11.34 3.55 -18.98
N LYS A 118 -10.28 4.27 -18.57
CA LYS A 118 -9.78 5.47 -19.26
C LYS A 118 -8.53 5.23 -20.11
N ARG A 119 -8.28 3.97 -20.50
CA ARG A 119 -7.08 3.53 -21.22
C ARG A 119 -6.73 4.35 -22.46
N ARG A 120 -7.72 4.71 -23.29
CA ARG A 120 -7.47 5.45 -24.55
C ARG A 120 -7.01 6.89 -24.28
N GLU A 121 -7.63 7.57 -23.32
CA GLU A 121 -7.31 8.96 -22.96
C GLU A 121 -5.93 9.04 -22.28
N LEU A 122 -5.65 8.11 -21.36
CA LEU A 122 -4.43 8.17 -20.54
C LEU A 122 -3.16 7.66 -21.24
N ARG A 123 -3.28 6.83 -22.30
CA ARG A 123 -2.10 6.40 -23.07
C ARG A 123 -1.57 7.46 -24.04
N LEU A 124 -2.34 8.51 -24.30
CA LEU A 124 -1.99 9.59 -25.24
C LEU A 124 -1.24 10.75 -24.56
N HIS A 125 -1.16 10.73 -23.22
CA HIS A 125 -0.39 11.66 -22.39
C HIS A 125 1.01 11.11 -22.11
#